data_AF-A0A7V9BVN5-F1
#
_entry.id   AF-A0A7V9BVN5-F1
#
_cell.length_a   1.000
_cell.length_b   1.000
_cell.length_c   1.000
_cell.angle_alpha   90.00
_cell.angle_beta   90.00
_cell.angle_gamma   90.00
#
_symmetry.space_group_name_H-M   'P 1'
#
loop_
_entity.id
_entity.type
_entity.pdbx_description
1 polymer ?
#
loop_
_entity_poly.entity_id
_entity_poly.type
_entity_poly.pdbx_seq_one_letter_code
_entity_poly.pdbx_strand_id
1 'polypeptide(L)'
;MTRDARSASDATWTQLTAHFRELAHLEGARAVLAWDQQTQLPPAGAADRGAQLSVLAGICHERVVDRRVRAWLDALEAAELDPV
;
A
#
# COMPACT_ATOMS: atom_id res chain seq x y z
N MET A 1 -6.88 30.69 12.88
CA MET A 1 -6.24 30.21 11.64
C MET A 1 -5.53 28.86 11.81
N THR A 2 -5.24 28.37 13.03
CA THR A 2 -4.59 27.08 13.29
C THR A 2 -5.48 25.83 13.16
N ARG A 3 -6.80 25.96 13.35
CA ARG A 3 -7.75 24.83 13.30
C ARG A 3 -7.90 24.21 11.90
N ASP A 4 -7.87 25.04 10.86
CA ASP A 4 -8.07 24.61 9.47
C ASP A 4 -6.82 23.92 8.90
N ALA A 5 -5.63 24.33 9.35
CA ALA A 5 -4.38 23.66 9.00
C ALA A 5 -4.31 22.25 9.63
N ARG A 6 -4.73 22.11 10.89
CA ARG A 6 -4.73 20.80 11.58
C ARG A 6 -5.68 19.79 10.93
N SER A 7 -6.90 20.22 10.57
CA SER A 7 -7.86 19.33 9.88
C SER A 7 -7.37 18.90 8.50
N ALA A 8 -6.60 19.73 7.80
CA ALA A 8 -5.98 19.38 6.52
C ALA A 8 -4.87 18.33 6.67
N SER A 9 -4.03 18.45 7.70
CA SER A 9 -3.00 17.45 8.02
C SER A 9 -3.62 16.11 8.43
N ASP A 10 -4.68 16.12 9.25
CA ASP A 10 -5.43 14.92 9.64
C ASP A 10 -6.04 14.19 8.42
N ALA A 11 -6.61 14.95 7.48
CA ALA A 11 -7.14 14.40 6.24
C ALA A 11 -6.04 13.80 5.36
N THR A 12 -4.89 14.47 5.25
CA THR A 12 -3.73 14.00 4.48
C THR A 12 -3.14 12.72 5.08
N TRP A 13 -3.01 12.66 6.41
CA TRP A 13 -2.60 11.46 7.13
C TRP A 13 -3.58 10.30 6.91
N THR A 14 -4.88 10.58 6.93
CA THR A 14 -5.91 9.57 6.65
C THR A 14 -5.78 9.01 5.24
N GLN A 15 -5.50 9.85 4.23
CA GLN A 15 -5.29 9.40 2.85
C GLN A 15 -4.03 8.53 2.72
N LEU A 16 -2.91 8.98 3.28
CA LEU A 16 -1.65 8.24 3.27
C LEU A 16 -1.80 6.87 3.93
N THR A 17 -2.39 6.82 5.12
CA THR A 17 -2.56 5.56 5.86
C THR A 17 -3.57 4.63 5.18
N ALA A 18 -4.66 5.15 4.61
CA ALA A 18 -5.60 4.34 3.83
C ALA A 18 -4.91 3.67 2.62
N HIS A 19 -4.06 4.41 1.92
CA HIS A 19 -3.29 3.90 0.78
C HIS A 19 -2.36 2.74 1.17
N PHE A 20 -1.62 2.87 2.27
CA PHE A 20 -0.76 1.79 2.77
C PHE A 20 -1.53 0.61 3.36
N ARG A 21 -2.73 0.83 3.93
CA ARG A 21 -3.62 -0.26 4.36
C ARG A 21 -4.10 -1.09 3.18
N GLU A 22 -4.48 -0.45 2.07
CA GLU A 22 -4.84 -1.15 0.85
C GLU A 22 -3.65 -1.98 0.31
N LEU A 23 -2.46 -1.38 0.25
CA LEU A 23 -1.24 -2.10 -0.13
C LEU A 23 -0.98 -3.32 0.78
N ALA A 24 -1.16 -3.18 2.10
CA ALA A 24 -0.99 -4.28 3.04
C ALA A 24 -1.98 -5.44 2.78
N HIS A 25 -3.22 -5.13 2.37
CA HIS A 25 -4.19 -6.15 1.99
C HIS A 25 -3.79 -6.88 0.69
N LEU A 26 -3.27 -6.16 -0.30
CA LEU A 26 -2.76 -6.75 -1.55
C LEU A 26 -1.56 -7.65 -1.31
N GLU A 27 -0.60 -7.21 -0.50
CA GLU A 27 0.55 -8.02 -0.07
C GLU A 27 0.11 -9.26 0.72
N GLY A 28 -0.90 -9.13 1.59
CA GLY A 28 -1.50 -10.26 2.29
C GLY A 28 -2.07 -11.31 1.34
N ALA A 29 -2.82 -10.89 0.32
CA ALA A 29 -3.34 -11.80 -0.71
C ALA A 29 -2.20 -12.49 -1.49
N ARG A 30 -1.16 -11.73 -1.88
CA ARG A 30 0.03 -12.26 -2.54
C ARG A 30 0.75 -13.30 -1.67
N ALA A 31 0.86 -13.05 -0.36
CA ALA A 31 1.48 -13.96 0.59
C ALA A 31 0.70 -15.28 0.73
N VAL A 32 -0.64 -15.22 0.80
CA VAL A 32 -1.48 -16.43 0.83
C VAL A 32 -1.32 -17.25 -0.45
N LEU A 33 -1.32 -16.62 -1.63
CA LEU A 33 -1.11 -17.31 -2.90
C LEU A 33 0.30 -17.92 -3.02
N ALA A 34 1.31 -17.25 -2.49
CA ALA A 34 2.68 -17.76 -2.46
C ALA A 34 2.79 -18.98 -1.53
N TRP A 35 2.19 -18.92 -0.34
CA TRP A 35 2.12 -20.06 0.57
C TRP A 35 1.38 -21.25 -0.07
N ASP A 36 0.22 -21.01 -0.70
CA ASP A 36 -0.55 -22.05 -1.38
C ASP A 36 0.28 -22.71 -2.49
N GLN A 37 1.06 -21.93 -3.26
CA GLN A 37 1.95 -22.46 -4.31
C GLN A 37 2.95 -23.49 -3.76
N GLN A 38 3.46 -23.25 -2.56
CA GLN A 38 4.49 -24.08 -1.94
C GLN A 38 3.94 -25.29 -1.18
N THR A 39 2.64 -25.30 -0.86
CA THR A 39 2.08 -26.26 0.11
C THR A 39 0.93 -27.09 -0.43
N GLN A 40 0.08 -26.52 -1.28
CA GLN A 40 -1.17 -27.18 -1.74
C GLN A 40 -1.30 -27.24 -3.26
N LEU A 41 -0.68 -26.31 -3.99
CA LEU A 41 -0.89 -26.17 -5.43
C LEU A 41 -0.36 -27.39 -6.22
N PRO A 42 -1.20 -28.04 -7.05
CA PRO A 42 -0.75 -29.10 -7.95
C PRO A 42 0.22 -28.55 -9.02
N PRO A 43 1.15 -29.38 -9.55
CA PRO A 43 2.12 -28.94 -10.56
C PRO A 43 1.51 -28.29 -11.81
N ALA A 44 0.33 -28.76 -12.24
CA ALA A 44 -0.38 -28.22 -13.39
C ALA A 44 -0.82 -26.74 -13.21
N GLY A 45 -0.94 -26.26 -11.96
CA GLY A 45 -1.34 -24.87 -11.67
C GLY A 45 -0.18 -23.88 -11.59
N ALA A 46 1.07 -24.33 -11.74
CA ALA A 46 2.25 -23.49 -11.50
C ALA A 46 2.33 -22.27 -12.44
N ALA A 47 1.97 -22.44 -13.71
CA ALA A 47 2.01 -21.35 -14.68
C ALA A 47 1.01 -20.24 -14.35
N ASP A 48 -0.25 -20.61 -14.10
CA ASP A 48 -1.32 -19.67 -13.76
C ASP A 48 -1.04 -18.96 -12.43
N ARG A 49 -0.54 -19.68 -11.42
CA ARG A 49 -0.13 -19.07 -10.15
C ARG A 49 1.02 -18.09 -10.33
N GLY A 50 2.02 -18.43 -11.14
CA GLY A 50 3.11 -17.52 -11.47
C GLY A 50 2.61 -16.21 -12.08
N ALA A 51 1.65 -16.29 -13.01
CA ALA A 51 1.01 -15.11 -13.59
C ALA A 51 0.25 -14.28 -12.55
N GLN A 52 -0.55 -14.91 -11.68
CA GLN A 52 -1.27 -14.24 -10.59
C GLN A 52 -0.31 -13.47 -9.66
N LEU A 53 0.77 -14.12 -9.23
CA LEU A 53 1.78 -13.50 -8.35
C LEU A 53 2.51 -12.35 -9.04
N SER A 54 2.83 -12.50 -10.33
CA SER A 54 3.48 -11.45 -11.13
C SER A 54 2.60 -10.21 -11.28
N VAL A 55 1.31 -10.38 -11.57
CA VAL A 55 0.34 -9.27 -11.66
C VAL A 55 0.22 -8.55 -10.32
N LEU A 56 0.05 -9.28 -9.21
CA LEU A 56 -0.03 -8.68 -7.88
C LEU A 56 1.25 -7.93 -7.51
N ALA A 57 2.43 -8.48 -7.85
CA ALA A 57 3.70 -7.79 -7.61
C ALA A 57 3.79 -6.46 -8.37
N GLY A 58 3.32 -6.42 -9.63
CA GLY A 58 3.23 -5.19 -10.41
C GLY A 58 2.31 -4.15 -9.76
N ILE A 59 1.11 -4.55 -9.37
CA ILE A 59 0.15 -3.66 -8.70
C ILE A 59 0.72 -3.13 -7.38
N CYS A 60 1.30 -4.00 -6.54
CA CYS A 60 1.92 -3.57 -5.29
C CYS A 60 3.05 -2.55 -5.55
N HIS A 61 3.90 -2.80 -6.54
CA HIS A 61 4.96 -1.88 -6.92
C HIS A 61 4.40 -0.51 -7.33
N GLU A 62 3.40 -0.47 -8.21
CA GLU A 62 2.74 0.77 -8.65
C GLU A 62 2.19 1.58 -7.47
N ARG A 63 1.58 0.91 -6.48
CA ARG A 63 1.08 1.58 -5.27
C ARG A 63 2.20 2.13 -4.41
N VAL A 64 3.33 1.43 -4.28
CA VAL A 64 4.49 1.91 -3.52
C VAL A 64 5.08 3.18 -4.14
N VAL A 65 5.20 3.23 -5.47
CA VAL A 65 5.83 4.34 -6.19
C VAL A 65 4.84 5.43 -6.63
N ASP A 66 3.60 5.38 -6.14
CA ASP A 66 2.57 6.34 -6.48
C ASP A 66 3.00 7.77 -6.09
N ARG A 67 2.96 8.70 -7.04
CA ARG A 67 3.35 10.10 -6.84
C ARG A 67 2.56 10.78 -5.72
N ARG A 68 1.34 10.32 -5.44
CA ARG A 68 0.51 10.81 -4.33
C ARG A 68 1.17 10.58 -2.97
N VAL A 69 1.92 9.49 -2.80
CA VAL A 69 2.66 9.22 -1.56
C VAL A 69 3.64 10.35 -1.26
N ARG A 70 4.44 10.76 -2.26
CA ARG A 70 5.35 11.90 -2.12
C ARG A 70 4.59 13.18 -1.75
N ALA A 71 3.53 13.49 -2.49
CA ALA A 71 2.76 14.72 -2.24
C ALA A 71 2.17 14.77 -0.82
N TRP A 72 1.67 13.64 -0.30
CA TRP A 72 1.16 13.57 1.07
C TRP A 72 2.28 13.69 2.11
N LEU A 73 3.43 13.05 1.90
CA LEU A 73 4.58 13.15 2.80
C LEU A 73 5.11 14.58 2.85
N ASP A 74 5.30 15.23 1.70
CA ASP A 74 5.78 16.61 1.62
C ASP A 74 4.80 17.58 2.33
N ALA A 75 3.48 17.35 2.17
CA ALA A 75 2.46 18.15 2.86
C ALA A 75 2.43 17.94 4.38
N LEU A 76 2.67 16.71 4.85
CA LEU A 76 2.75 16.41 6.28
C LEU A 76 4.04 16.93 6.91
N GLU A 77 5.17 16.89 6.21
CA GLU A 77 6.44 17.47 6.67
C GLU A 77 6.35 18.99 6.81
N ALA A 78 5.60 19.65 5.91
CA ALA A 78 5.35 21.09 5.97
C ALA A 78 4.32 21.49 7.05
N ALA A 79 3.59 20.53 7.63
CA ALA A 79 2.62 20.82 8.67
C ALA A 79 3.31 21.06 10.03
N GLU A 80 2.78 22.01 10.82
CA GLU A 80 3.11 22.09 12.24
C GLU A 80 2.52 20.85 12.93
N LEU A 81 3.35 19.82 13.09
CA LEU A 81 3.03 18.60 13.82
C LEU A 81 3.41 18.76 15.29
N ASP A 82 2.59 18.23 16.19
CA ASP A 82 2.93 18.20 17.61
C ASP A 82 4.21 17.37 17.80
N PRO A 83 5.22 17.89 18.53
CA PRO A 83 6.38 17.09 18.90
C PRO A 83 5.90 15.94 19.80
N VAL A 84 6.33 14.73 19.47
CA VAL A 84 6.08 13.49 20.26
C VAL A 84 6.88 13.51 21.55
#